data_AF-A0A2H3BF85-F1
#
_entry.id   AF-A0A2H3BF85-F1
#
_cell.length_a   1.000
_cell.length_b   1.000
_cell.length_c   1.000
_cell.angle_alpha   90.00
_cell.angle_beta   90.00
_cell.angle_gamma   90.00
#
_symmetry.space_group_name_H-M   'P 1'
#
loop_
_entity.id
_entity.type
_entity.pdbx_description
1 polymer ?
#
loop_
_entity_poly.entity_id
_entity_poly.type
_entity_poly.pdbx_seq_one_letter_code
_entity_poly.pdbx_strand_id
1 'polypeptide(L)'
;MTARTYPGTAIPEITDSQIKDIFARLDTNLNDVMLTAFLYGVYTGVVAVTLWAVASEDNCPNSRGSRFLVFIILLLYLLRAYSFYCKWEQDLLYFITTNEITFLEAFESNNLPTPVLLTLGISAILSTVLADTTLVWRCWII
;
A
#
# COMPACT_ATOMS: atom_id res chain seq x y z
N MET A 1 11.25 58.22 11.54
CA MET A 1 11.44 56.76 11.42
C MET A 1 10.07 56.11 11.36
N THR A 2 9.63 55.70 10.19
CA THR A 2 8.37 54.98 9.96
C THR A 2 8.64 53.48 10.15
N ALA A 3 8.13 52.91 11.23
CA ALA A 3 8.18 51.46 11.46
C ALA A 3 7.29 50.77 10.42
N ARG A 4 7.89 49.90 9.60
CA ARG A 4 7.14 49.00 8.73
C ARG A 4 6.50 47.93 9.60
N THR A 5 5.18 47.98 9.74
CA THR A 5 4.37 46.86 10.18
C THR A 5 4.43 45.80 9.09
N TYR A 6 5.18 44.72 9.34
CA TYR A 6 5.04 43.50 8.55
C TYR A 6 3.64 42.95 8.84
N PRO A 7 2.81 42.67 7.82
CA PRO A 7 1.60 41.91 8.04
C PRO A 7 2.07 40.52 8.49
N GLY A 8 1.88 40.23 9.79
CA GLY A 8 2.05 38.88 10.29
C GLY A 8 1.13 38.00 9.48
N THR A 9 1.71 37.14 8.65
CA THR A 9 1.02 36.01 8.04
C THR A 9 0.36 35.27 9.21
N ALA A 10 -0.97 35.31 9.30
CA ALA A 10 -1.71 34.62 10.33
C ALA A 10 -1.40 33.13 10.19
N ILE A 11 -0.49 32.63 11.03
CA ILE A 11 -0.33 31.21 11.24
C ILE A 11 -1.70 30.76 11.76
N PRO A 12 -2.41 29.84 11.09
CA PRO A 12 -3.67 29.34 11.61
C PRO A 12 -3.39 28.74 12.99
N GLU A 13 -3.98 29.35 14.03
CA GLU A 13 -3.78 28.92 15.40
C GLU A 13 -4.52 27.59 15.57
N ILE A 14 -3.78 26.48 15.50
CA ILE A 14 -4.31 25.13 15.64
C ILE A 14 -4.83 24.99 17.08
N THR A 15 -6.11 24.64 17.23
CA THR A 15 -6.73 24.48 18.56
C THR A 15 -6.30 23.16 19.20
N ASP A 16 -6.19 23.09 20.54
CA ASP A 16 -5.86 21.86 21.28
C ASP A 16 -6.71 20.64 20.87
N SER A 17 -7.98 20.85 20.54
CA SER A 17 -8.88 19.80 20.04
C SER A 17 -8.45 19.25 18.67
N GLN A 18 -7.96 20.11 17.78
CA GLN A 18 -7.44 19.71 16.46
C GLN A 18 -6.13 18.95 16.62
N ILE A 19 -5.25 19.40 17.51
CA ILE A 19 -3.99 18.69 17.83
C ILE A 19 -4.30 17.27 18.30
N LYS A 20 -5.26 17.12 19.22
CA LYS A 20 -5.68 15.80 19.74
C LYS A 20 -6.22 14.89 18.64
N ASP A 21 -7.04 15.42 17.72
CA ASP A 21 -7.61 14.66 16.61
C ASP A 21 -6.54 14.21 15.61
N ILE A 22 -5.60 15.10 15.31
CA ILE A 22 -4.41 14.81 14.49
C ILE A 22 -3.65 13.62 15.08
N PHE A 23 -3.25 13.69 16.35
CA PHE A 23 -2.52 12.60 17.01
C PHE A 23 -3.28 11.27 17.00
N ALA A 24 -4.57 11.27 17.29
CA ALA A 24 -5.39 10.06 17.28
C ALA A 24 -5.42 9.38 15.90
N ARG A 25 -5.42 10.20 14.84
CA ARG A 25 -5.44 9.72 13.46
C ARG A 25 -4.07 9.25 12.98
N LEU A 26 -2.99 9.94 13.34
CA LEU A 26 -1.62 9.44 13.09
C LEU A 26 -1.40 8.10 13.78
N ASP A 27 -1.85 7.94 15.03
CA ASP A 27 -1.77 6.68 15.75
C ASP A 27 -2.56 5.57 15.03
N THR A 28 -3.77 5.89 14.56
CA THR A 28 -4.59 4.96 13.78
C THR A 28 -3.89 4.54 12.47
N ASN A 29 -3.33 5.50 11.72
CA ASN A 29 -2.62 5.22 10.48
C ASN A 29 -1.37 4.37 10.72
N LEU A 30 -0.57 4.71 11.74
CA LEU A 30 0.62 3.95 12.10
C LEU A 30 0.28 2.52 12.50
N ASN A 31 -0.79 2.33 13.28
CA ASN A 31 -1.28 1.01 13.64
C ASN A 31 -1.77 0.21 12.41
N ASP A 32 -2.49 0.83 11.48
CA ASP A 32 -2.93 0.19 10.23
C ASP A 32 -1.75 -0.23 9.35
N VAL A 33 -0.74 0.64 9.23
CA VAL A 33 0.48 0.39 8.47
C VAL A 33 1.29 -0.74 9.10
N MET A 34 1.48 -0.73 10.42
CA MET A 34 2.19 -1.79 11.13
C MET A 34 1.49 -3.14 10.97
N LEU A 35 0.16 -3.17 11.13
CA LEU A 35 -0.63 -4.38 10.92
C LEU A 35 -0.52 -4.87 9.47
N THR A 36 -0.62 -3.96 8.51
CA THR A 36 -0.49 -4.28 7.09
C THR A 36 0.91 -4.82 6.76
N ALA A 37 1.97 -4.22 7.31
CA ALA A 37 3.35 -4.67 7.14
C ALA A 37 3.56 -6.06 7.73
N PHE A 38 2.99 -6.32 8.93
CA PHE A 38 3.02 -7.62 9.57
C PHE A 38 2.33 -8.70 8.70
N LEU A 39 1.10 -8.42 8.25
CA LEU A 39 0.35 -9.33 7.37
C LEU A 39 1.08 -9.55 6.04
N TYR A 40 1.73 -8.51 5.51
CA TYR A 40 2.55 -8.63 4.31
C TYR A 40 3.79 -9.52 4.53
N GLY A 41 4.42 -9.46 5.71
CA GLY A 41 5.48 -10.37 6.12
C GLY A 41 5.00 -11.82 6.17
N VAL A 42 3.84 -12.07 6.79
CA VAL A 42 3.21 -13.41 6.80
C VAL A 42 2.91 -13.90 5.38
N TYR A 43 2.35 -13.03 4.55
CA TYR A 43 2.06 -13.33 3.14
C TYR A 43 3.33 -13.68 2.35
N THR A 44 4.42 -12.94 2.55
CA THR A 44 5.73 -13.25 1.95
C THR A 44 6.19 -14.66 2.34
N GLY A 45 6.04 -15.05 3.61
CA GLY A 45 6.36 -16.39 4.08
C GLY A 45 5.53 -17.48 3.39
N VAL A 46 4.22 -17.28 3.24
CA VAL A 46 3.34 -18.19 2.50
C VAL A 46 3.78 -18.30 1.05
N VAL A 47 4.03 -17.17 0.37
CA VAL A 47 4.51 -17.14 -1.01
C VAL A 47 5.83 -17.91 -1.15
N ALA A 48 6.79 -17.69 -0.25
CA ALA A 48 8.07 -18.40 -0.27
C ALA A 48 7.90 -19.92 -0.14
N VAL A 49 7.06 -20.39 0.79
CA VAL A 49 6.78 -21.82 0.97
C VAL A 49 6.06 -22.41 -0.24
N THR A 50 5.09 -21.69 -0.83
CA THR A 50 4.39 -22.15 -2.04
C THR A 50 5.32 -22.24 -3.25
N LEU A 51 6.19 -21.25 -3.45
CA LEU A 51 7.19 -21.27 -4.52
C LEU A 51 8.18 -22.42 -4.33
N TRP A 52 8.63 -22.66 -3.10
CA TRP A 52 9.49 -23.79 -2.78
C TRP A 52 8.82 -25.13 -3.09
N ALA A 53 7.55 -25.30 -2.70
CA ALA A 53 6.79 -26.52 -2.97
C ALA A 53 6.63 -26.77 -4.48
N VAL A 54 6.27 -25.74 -5.25
CA VAL A 54 6.10 -25.82 -6.72
C VAL A 54 7.44 -26.07 -7.42
N ALA A 55 8.54 -25.50 -6.92
CA ALA A 55 9.88 -25.71 -7.47
C ALA A 55 10.47 -27.08 -7.11
N SER A 56 10.10 -27.65 -5.96
CA SER A 56 10.56 -28.98 -5.52
C SER A 56 9.82 -30.13 -6.22
N GLU A 57 8.73 -29.83 -6.94
CA GLU A 57 7.91 -30.79 -7.68
C GLU A 57 8.57 -31.17 -9.03
N ASP A 58 9.82 -31.61 -8.99
CA ASP A 58 10.71 -31.77 -10.16
C ASP A 58 10.53 -33.11 -10.93
N ASN A 59 9.38 -33.79 -10.82
CA ASN A 59 9.23 -35.17 -11.31
C ASN A 59 7.99 -35.49 -12.18
N CYS A 60 7.38 -34.52 -12.87
CA CYS A 60 6.38 -34.86 -13.92
C CYS A 60 6.41 -33.94 -15.15
N PRO A 61 6.09 -34.47 -16.36
CA PRO A 61 6.52 -33.96 -17.68
C PRO A 61 5.89 -32.65 -18.17
N ASN A 62 5.22 -31.86 -17.32
CA ASN A 62 4.51 -30.64 -17.72
C ASN A 62 5.19 -29.35 -17.22
N SER A 63 6.49 -29.19 -17.52
CA SER A 63 7.33 -28.05 -17.08
C SER A 63 6.77 -26.68 -17.43
N ARG A 64 5.86 -26.59 -18.41
CA ARG A 64 5.24 -25.33 -18.87
C ARG A 64 4.12 -24.85 -17.92
N GLY A 65 3.39 -25.77 -17.29
CA GLY A 65 2.32 -25.44 -16.32
C GLY A 65 2.84 -24.97 -14.96
N SER A 66 3.89 -25.62 -14.45
CA SER A 66 4.55 -25.20 -13.19
C SER A 66 5.17 -23.80 -13.31
N ARG A 67 5.89 -23.52 -14.40
CA ARG A 67 6.45 -22.18 -14.68
C ARG A 67 5.38 -21.08 -14.77
N PHE A 68 4.22 -21.38 -15.34
CA PHE A 68 3.11 -20.43 -15.43
C PHE A 68 2.55 -20.09 -14.04
N LEU A 69 2.39 -21.08 -13.17
CA LEU A 69 1.93 -20.87 -11.79
C LEU A 69 2.94 -20.05 -10.97
N VAL A 70 4.23 -20.35 -11.07
CA VAL A 70 5.30 -19.56 -10.44
C VAL A 70 5.24 -18.10 -10.89
N PHE A 71 5.08 -17.86 -12.20
CA PHE A 71 4.97 -16.51 -12.73
C PHE A 71 3.75 -15.75 -12.17
N ILE A 72 2.59 -16.40 -12.08
CA ILE A 72 1.39 -15.76 -11.52
C ILE A 72 1.55 -15.46 -10.03
N ILE A 73 2.11 -16.40 -9.25
CA ILE A 73 2.37 -16.20 -7.81
C ILE A 73 3.29 -14.99 -7.60
N LEU A 74 4.36 -14.88 -8.40
CA LEU A 74 5.27 -13.73 -8.34
C LEU A 74 4.59 -12.43 -8.75
N LEU A 75 3.77 -12.45 -9.80
CA LEU A 75 3.06 -11.24 -10.27
C LEU A 75 2.06 -10.74 -9.21
N LEU A 76 1.30 -11.65 -8.60
CA LEU A 76 0.39 -11.34 -7.50
C LEU A 76 1.16 -10.79 -6.28
N TYR A 77 2.31 -11.37 -5.97
CA TYR A 77 3.17 -10.88 -4.90
C TYR A 77 3.65 -9.44 -5.18
N LEU A 78 4.13 -9.15 -6.39
CA LEU A 78 4.59 -7.81 -6.78
C LEU A 78 3.46 -6.78 -6.79
N LEU A 79 2.26 -7.12 -7.28
CA LEU A 79 1.09 -6.23 -7.24
C LEU A 79 0.74 -5.85 -5.79
N ARG A 80 0.80 -6.83 -4.88
CA ARG A 80 0.59 -6.59 -3.45
C ARG A 80 1.70 -5.71 -2.86
N ALA A 81 2.96 -5.98 -3.19
CA ALA A 81 4.12 -5.21 -2.74
C ALA A 81 4.01 -3.74 -3.13
N TYR A 82 3.64 -3.50 -4.39
CA TYR A 82 3.49 -2.16 -4.94
C TYR A 82 2.37 -1.39 -4.26
N SER A 83 1.22 -2.06 -4.04
CA SER A 83 0.08 -1.45 -3.34
C SER A 83 0.42 -1.08 -1.88
N PHE A 84 1.23 -1.91 -1.22
CA PHE A 84 1.74 -1.62 0.12
C PHE A 84 2.72 -0.44 0.12
N TYR A 85 3.65 -0.42 -0.83
CA TYR A 85 4.64 0.65 -0.97
C TYR A 85 3.98 2.02 -1.16
N CYS A 86 2.98 2.15 -2.03
CA CYS A 86 2.29 3.42 -2.24
C CYS A 86 1.63 3.95 -0.96
N LYS A 87 1.03 3.07 -0.14
CA LYS A 87 0.45 3.48 1.16
C LYS A 87 1.53 3.91 2.13
N TRP A 88 2.57 3.09 2.26
CA TRP A 88 3.72 3.37 3.14
C TRP A 88 4.38 4.71 2.83
N GLU A 89 4.59 5.05 1.56
CA GLU A 89 5.17 6.32 1.14
C GLU A 89 4.31 7.51 1.57
N GLN A 90 2.98 7.40 1.42
CA GLN A 90 2.06 8.45 1.82
C GLN A 90 2.04 8.64 3.34
N ASP A 91 2.01 7.55 4.09
CA ASP A 91 2.09 7.61 5.55
C ASP A 91 3.41 8.25 6.00
N LEU A 92 4.54 7.87 5.40
CA LEU A 92 5.83 8.52 5.67
C LEU A 92 5.81 10.02 5.36
N LEU A 93 5.17 10.45 4.26
CA LEU A 93 5.02 11.87 3.96
C LEU A 93 4.21 12.59 5.04
N TYR A 94 3.11 12.00 5.53
CA TYR A 94 2.35 12.57 6.65
C TYR A 94 3.20 12.69 7.92
N PHE A 95 4.08 11.73 8.21
CA PHE A 95 4.95 11.78 9.38
C PHE A 95 6.13 12.75 9.26
N ILE A 96 6.68 12.94 8.06
CA ILE A 96 7.91 13.73 7.84
C ILE A 96 7.61 15.19 7.49
N THR A 97 6.45 15.49 6.90
CA THR A 97 6.14 16.84 6.41
C THR A 97 6.17 17.88 7.54
N THR A 98 7.15 18.78 7.47
CA THR A 98 7.47 19.78 8.50
C THR A 98 6.61 21.05 8.40
N ASN A 99 5.93 21.26 7.26
CA ASN A 99 5.04 22.42 7.07
C ASN A 99 3.65 22.11 7.63
N GLU A 100 3.36 22.62 8.83
CA GLU A 100 2.10 22.42 9.57
C GLU A 100 0.84 22.73 8.73
N ILE A 101 0.89 23.77 7.88
CA ILE A 101 -0.24 24.19 7.03
C ILE A 101 -0.49 23.20 5.89
N THR A 102 0.58 22.76 5.21
CA THR A 102 0.47 21.79 4.11
C THR A 102 0.12 20.41 4.62
N PHE A 103 0.61 20.06 5.82
CA PHE A 103 0.24 18.86 6.54
C PHE A 103 -1.25 18.87 6.88
N LEU A 104 -1.79 19.96 7.45
CA LEU A 104 -3.20 20.06 7.82
C LEU A 104 -4.13 19.98 6.60
N GLU A 105 -3.80 20.67 5.51
CA GLU A 105 -4.57 20.59 4.25
C GLU A 105 -4.53 19.17 3.63
N ALA A 106 -3.37 18.51 3.63
CA ALA A 106 -3.23 17.13 3.15
C ALA A 106 -3.94 16.12 4.08
N PHE A 107 -3.98 16.40 5.38
CA PHE A 107 -4.61 15.58 6.41
C PHE A 107 -6.14 15.71 6.40
N GLU A 108 -6.67 16.93 6.27
CA GLU A 108 -8.11 17.19 6.13
C GLU A 108 -8.64 16.66 4.80
N SER A 109 -7.88 16.86 3.71
CA SER A 109 -8.35 16.45 2.39
C SER A 109 -8.48 14.94 2.26
N ASN A 110 -7.70 14.12 2.99
CA ASN A 110 -7.77 12.64 3.02
C ASN A 110 -7.81 11.92 1.67
N ASN A 111 -7.60 12.67 0.59
CA ASN A 111 -7.86 12.20 -0.74
C ASN A 111 -6.52 11.73 -1.27
N LEU A 112 -6.41 10.42 -1.43
CA LEU A 112 -5.36 9.84 -2.26
C LEU A 112 -5.34 10.62 -3.58
N PRO A 113 -4.17 11.04 -4.08
CA PRO A 113 -4.10 11.61 -5.41
C PRO A 113 -4.79 10.66 -6.38
N THR A 114 -5.69 11.16 -7.21
CA THR A 114 -6.44 10.40 -8.21
C THR A 114 -5.59 9.35 -8.96
N PRO A 115 -4.35 9.65 -9.42
CA PRO A 115 -3.51 8.65 -10.06
C PRO A 115 -3.15 7.46 -9.15
N VAL A 116 -2.92 7.69 -7.85
CA VAL A 116 -2.61 6.62 -6.88
C VAL A 116 -3.84 5.75 -6.65
N LEU A 117 -5.03 6.37 -6.51
CA LEU A 117 -6.28 5.63 -6.33
C LEU A 117 -6.59 4.73 -7.53
N LEU A 118 -6.46 5.26 -8.74
CA LEU A 118 -6.65 4.49 -9.98
C LEU A 118 -5.68 3.32 -10.04
N THR A 119 -4.42 3.56 -9.67
CA THR A 119 -3.36 2.57 -9.72
C THR A 119 -3.60 1.43 -8.72
N LEU A 120 -4.05 1.73 -7.49
CA LEU A 120 -4.49 0.72 -6.52
C LEU A 120 -5.69 -0.08 -7.05
N GLY A 121 -6.66 0.59 -7.70
CA GLY A 121 -7.80 -0.07 -8.32
C GLY A 121 -7.40 -1.04 -9.43
N ILE A 122 -6.50 -0.64 -10.32
CA ILE A 122 -5.98 -1.50 -11.39
C ILE A 122 -5.23 -2.70 -10.81
N SER A 123 -4.39 -2.46 -9.79
CA SER A 123 -3.68 -3.53 -9.07
C SER A 123 -4.63 -4.56 -8.46
N ALA A 124 -5.72 -4.09 -7.85
CA ALA A 124 -6.76 -4.95 -7.29
C ALA A 124 -7.47 -5.77 -8.38
N ILE A 125 -7.88 -5.13 -9.47
CA ILE A 125 -8.54 -5.80 -10.61
C ILE A 125 -7.62 -6.86 -11.22
N LEU A 126 -6.36 -6.51 -11.48
CA LEU A 126 -5.37 -7.45 -12.03
C LEU A 126 -5.18 -8.65 -11.09
N SER A 127 -5.12 -8.42 -9.78
CA SER A 127 -4.97 -9.49 -8.80
C SER A 127 -6.16 -10.45 -8.82
N THR A 128 -7.39 -9.93 -8.87
CA THR A 128 -8.61 -10.74 -8.95
C THR A 128 -8.66 -11.53 -10.26
N VAL A 129 -8.41 -10.89 -11.40
CA VAL A 129 -8.42 -11.56 -12.71
C VAL A 129 -7.38 -12.68 -12.78
N LEU A 130 -6.17 -12.45 -12.26
CA LEU A 130 -5.13 -13.47 -12.20
C LEU A 130 -5.56 -14.65 -11.31
N ALA A 131 -6.09 -14.37 -10.12
CA ALA A 131 -6.58 -15.41 -9.21
C ALA A 131 -7.68 -16.25 -9.88
N ASP A 132 -8.71 -15.62 -10.44
CA ASP A 132 -9.82 -16.31 -11.11
C ASP A 132 -9.33 -17.13 -12.31
N THR A 133 -8.41 -16.58 -13.10
CA THR A 133 -7.80 -17.29 -14.24
C THR A 133 -7.06 -18.55 -13.77
N THR A 134 -6.34 -18.50 -12.64
CA THR A 134 -5.67 -19.70 -12.10
C THR A 134 -6.65 -20.77 -11.66
N LEU A 135 -7.78 -20.39 -11.06
CA LEU A 135 -8.82 -21.33 -10.62
C LEU A 135 -9.45 -22.02 -11.83
N VAL A 136 -9.85 -21.26 -12.85
CA VAL A 136 -10.42 -21.82 -14.10
C VAL A 136 -9.40 -22.72 -14.80
N TRP A 137 -8.14 -22.31 -14.89
CA TRP A 137 -7.07 -23.11 -15.48
C TRP A 137 -6.89 -24.45 -14.75
N ARG A 138 -6.88 -24.44 -13.41
CA ARG A 138 -6.78 -25.64 -12.59
C ARG A 138 -7.99 -26.57 -12.78
N CYS A 139 -9.18 -26.03 -13.00
CA CYS A 139 -10.38 -26.82 -13.28
C CYS A 139 -10.41 -27.43 -14.68
N TRP A 140 -9.74 -26.81 -15.66
CA TRP A 140 -9.72 -27.29 -17.05
C TRP A 140 -8.64 -28.36 -17.31
N ILE A 141 -7.57 -28.39 -16.51
CA ILE A 141 -6.43 -29.29 -16.71
C ILE A 141 -6.61 -30.67 -16.05
N ILE A 142 -7.76 -30.90 -15.39
CA ILE A 142 -8.22 -32.20 -14.85
C ILE A 142 -9.00 -32.92 -15.94
#